data_AF-A0AAE1JKI4-F1
#
_entry.id   AF-A0AAE1JKI4-F1
#
_cell.length_a   1.000
_cell.length_b   1.000
_cell.length_c   1.000
_cell.angle_alpha   90.00
_cell.angle_beta   90.00
_cell.angle_gamma   90.00
#
_symmetry.space_group_name_H-M   'P 1'
#
loop_
_entity.id
_entity.type
_entity.pdbx_description
1 polymer ?
#
loop_
_entity_poly.entity_id
_entity_poly.type
_entity_poly.pdbx_seq_one_letter_code
_entity_poly.pdbx_strand_id
1 'polypeptide(L)'
;MELHRAQGRIVLPVFYDVDPYEVRKQVSDFGDAFQHLIQRSSPKEEEVSRWRTDLREAASIFGFVVINSRNESEEIKNIVECVCEILNKKDLFIANHPVGVNFRMQNVTKMSEIHPPNDVHLQQLRKRRMGGRGSKYDKARYDVFVSFRGKNTRTSFATHLYSSLSNAGILVFKDDANHLKGLDITTELARAIECSTISIIIFPRDYASSRFCLRELSMIMELYRAQHQVVLLVFYGVEPSNVRHQTSSFGEGFKDLIRGISPIKVEVLRWRTDLRDAGSLSGFAMHYYR
;
A
#
# COMPACT_ATOMS: atom_id res chain seq x y z
N MET A 1 -10.00 -19.29 -14.87
CA MET A 1 -10.22 -19.15 -13.42
C MET A 1 -10.70 -20.42 -12.71
N GLU A 2 -10.98 -21.50 -13.43
CA GLU A 2 -11.56 -22.72 -12.85
C GLU A 2 -10.70 -23.41 -11.78
N LEU A 3 -9.39 -23.54 -12.01
CA LEU A 3 -8.48 -24.14 -11.01
C LEU A 3 -8.34 -23.28 -9.74
N HIS A 4 -8.50 -21.96 -9.87
CA HIS A 4 -8.57 -21.06 -8.71
C HIS A 4 -9.81 -21.38 -7.86
N ARG A 5 -10.99 -21.51 -8.50
CA ARG A 5 -12.25 -21.85 -7.83
C ARG A 5 -12.25 -23.26 -7.23
N ALA A 6 -11.79 -24.24 -7.99
CA ALA A 6 -11.94 -25.66 -7.63
C ALA A 6 -10.82 -26.18 -6.70
N GLN A 7 -9.62 -25.60 -6.78
CA GLN A 7 -8.43 -26.11 -6.08
C GLN A 7 -7.75 -25.06 -5.20
N GLY A 8 -8.32 -23.85 -5.09
CA GLY A 8 -7.71 -22.76 -4.34
C GLY A 8 -6.37 -22.29 -4.91
N ARG A 9 -6.09 -22.56 -6.20
CA ARG A 9 -4.83 -22.13 -6.81
C ARG A 9 -4.70 -20.62 -6.75
N ILE A 10 -3.55 -20.13 -6.32
CA ILE A 10 -3.26 -18.70 -6.29
C ILE A 10 -3.18 -18.20 -7.74
N VAL A 11 -4.05 -17.26 -8.09
CA VAL A 11 -4.02 -16.51 -9.34
C VAL A 11 -3.53 -15.12 -9.03
N LEU A 12 -2.58 -14.64 -9.82
CA LEU A 12 -1.96 -13.34 -9.63
C LEU A 12 -2.03 -12.56 -10.95
N PRO A 13 -3.10 -11.77 -11.16
CA PRO A 13 -3.32 -11.03 -12.40
C PRO A 13 -2.26 -9.94 -12.58
N VAL A 14 -1.80 -9.71 -13.82
CA VAL A 14 -0.98 -8.55 -14.21
C VAL A 14 -1.77 -7.76 -15.25
N PHE A 15 -2.13 -6.53 -14.91
CA PHE A 15 -2.79 -5.55 -15.75
C PHE A 15 -1.73 -4.59 -16.27
N TYR A 16 -1.43 -4.68 -17.57
CA TYR A 16 -0.45 -3.86 -18.24
C TYR A 16 -1.16 -2.86 -19.14
N ASP A 17 -0.97 -1.57 -18.88
CA ASP A 17 -1.58 -0.47 -19.64
C ASP A 17 -3.12 -0.58 -19.74
N VAL A 18 -3.74 -1.17 -18.72
CA VAL A 18 -5.19 -1.35 -18.62
C VAL A 18 -5.61 -1.25 -17.16
N ASP A 19 -6.68 -0.52 -16.89
CA ASP A 19 -7.26 -0.43 -15.55
C ASP A 19 -8.01 -1.74 -15.22
N PRO A 20 -7.72 -2.41 -14.08
CA PRO A 20 -8.51 -3.55 -13.61
C PRO A 20 -10.02 -3.28 -13.58
N TYR A 21 -10.47 -2.06 -13.32
CA TYR A 21 -11.88 -1.68 -13.38
C TYR A 21 -12.48 -1.91 -14.78
N GLU A 22 -11.77 -1.49 -15.83
CA GLU A 22 -12.19 -1.68 -17.22
C GLU A 22 -12.26 -3.17 -17.57
N VAL A 23 -11.29 -3.96 -17.11
CA VAL A 23 -11.30 -5.42 -17.25
C VAL A 23 -12.46 -6.05 -16.46
N ARG A 24 -12.74 -5.55 -15.26
CA ARG A 24 -13.79 -6.07 -14.36
C ARG A 24 -15.20 -5.79 -14.87
N LYS A 25 -15.40 -4.62 -15.46
CA LYS A 25 -16.69 -4.16 -15.98
C LYS A 25 -16.84 -4.41 -17.48
N GLN A 26 -15.76 -4.77 -18.18
CA GLN A 26 -15.70 -4.92 -19.63
C GLN A 26 -16.20 -3.65 -20.34
N VAL A 27 -15.64 -2.51 -19.97
CA VAL A 27 -15.97 -1.17 -20.48
C VAL A 27 -14.72 -0.48 -21.05
N SER A 28 -14.88 0.70 -21.64
CA SER A 28 -13.78 1.50 -22.21
C SER A 28 -13.05 0.75 -23.33
N ASP A 29 -11.80 1.11 -23.61
CA ASP A 29 -10.97 0.53 -24.66
C ASP A 29 -10.85 -1.00 -24.54
N PHE A 30 -10.75 -1.53 -23.32
CA PHE A 30 -10.76 -2.98 -23.09
C PHE A 30 -12.10 -3.62 -23.49
N GLY A 31 -13.21 -3.00 -23.09
CA GLY A 31 -14.57 -3.45 -23.42
C GLY A 31 -14.83 -3.48 -24.93
N ASP A 32 -14.39 -2.43 -25.63
CA ASP A 32 -14.53 -2.32 -27.09
C ASP A 32 -13.72 -3.39 -27.81
N ALA A 33 -12.45 -3.62 -27.40
CA ALA A 33 -11.62 -4.69 -27.94
C ALA A 33 -12.24 -6.09 -27.67
N PHE A 34 -12.80 -6.31 -26.48
CA PHE A 34 -13.49 -7.55 -26.14
C PHE A 34 -14.76 -7.77 -26.99
N GLN A 35 -15.53 -6.71 -27.25
CA GLN A 35 -16.71 -6.80 -28.10
C GLN A 35 -16.34 -7.09 -29.57
N HIS A 36 -15.28 -6.47 -30.08
CA HIS A 36 -14.75 -6.78 -31.40
C HIS A 36 -14.30 -8.23 -31.54
N LEU A 37 -13.68 -8.80 -30.50
CA LEU A 37 -13.33 -10.23 -30.47
C LEU A 37 -14.57 -11.10 -30.62
N ILE A 38 -15.62 -10.84 -29.83
CA ILE A 38 -16.87 -11.61 -29.87
C ILE A 38 -17.51 -11.55 -31.26
N GLN A 39 -17.57 -10.37 -31.88
CA GLN A 39 -18.13 -10.22 -33.23
C GLN A 39 -17.33 -11.01 -34.27
N ARG A 40 -16.00 -11.00 -34.16
CA ARG A 40 -15.12 -11.65 -35.14
C ARG A 40 -15.11 -13.17 -35.00
N SER A 41 -15.10 -13.70 -33.77
CA SER A 41 -15.02 -15.13 -33.53
C SER A 41 -16.39 -15.82 -33.43
N SER A 42 -17.49 -15.04 -33.30
CA SER A 42 -18.86 -15.54 -33.13
C SER A 42 -18.98 -16.74 -32.16
N PRO A 43 -18.44 -16.64 -30.94
CA PRO A 43 -18.47 -17.73 -29.97
C PRO A 43 -19.91 -17.96 -29.45
N LYS A 44 -20.14 -19.12 -28.84
CA LYS A 44 -21.44 -19.43 -28.22
C LYS A 44 -21.68 -18.50 -27.01
N GLU A 45 -22.93 -18.15 -26.74
CA GLU A 45 -23.28 -17.25 -25.63
C GLU A 45 -22.79 -17.79 -24.27
N GLU A 46 -22.84 -19.10 -24.06
CA GLU A 46 -22.31 -19.75 -22.86
C GLU A 46 -20.81 -19.51 -22.68
N GLU A 47 -20.05 -19.48 -23.78
CA GLU A 47 -18.61 -19.24 -23.76
C GLU A 47 -18.30 -17.78 -23.42
N VAL A 48 -19.04 -16.83 -24.00
CA VAL A 48 -18.95 -15.41 -23.68
C VAL A 48 -19.27 -15.15 -22.20
N SER A 49 -20.33 -15.79 -21.69
CA SER A 49 -20.73 -15.68 -20.28
C SER A 49 -19.63 -16.17 -19.32
N ARG A 50 -18.97 -17.29 -19.65
CA ARG A 50 -17.79 -17.77 -18.90
C ARG A 50 -16.65 -16.76 -18.94
N TRP A 51 -16.28 -16.23 -20.10
CA TRP A 51 -15.20 -15.25 -20.21
C TRP A 51 -15.49 -13.97 -19.42
N ARG A 52 -16.72 -13.43 -19.49
CA ARG A 52 -17.12 -12.25 -18.69
C ARG A 52 -16.97 -12.51 -17.20
N THR A 53 -17.35 -13.69 -16.74
CA THR A 53 -17.23 -14.10 -15.34
C THR A 53 -15.76 -14.25 -14.93
N ASP A 54 -14.96 -14.92 -15.75
CA ASP A 54 -13.53 -15.13 -15.53
C ASP A 54 -12.75 -13.80 -15.50
N LEU A 55 -13.03 -12.87 -16.42
CA LEU A 55 -12.42 -11.54 -16.45
C LEU A 55 -12.82 -10.70 -15.24
N ARG A 56 -14.11 -10.73 -14.86
CA ARG A 56 -14.59 -10.06 -13.66
C ARG A 56 -13.89 -10.56 -12.41
N GLU A 57 -13.77 -11.87 -12.25
CA GLU A 57 -13.11 -12.47 -11.08
C GLU A 57 -11.61 -12.20 -11.09
N ALA A 58 -10.93 -12.41 -12.22
CA ALA A 58 -9.51 -12.10 -12.36
C ALA A 58 -9.24 -10.63 -12.00
N ALA A 59 -10.07 -9.70 -12.48
CA ALA A 59 -9.97 -8.28 -12.17
C ALA A 59 -10.53 -7.88 -10.80
N SER A 60 -11.17 -8.79 -10.07
CA SER A 60 -11.58 -8.59 -8.67
C SER A 60 -10.55 -9.17 -7.69
N ILE A 61 -9.64 -10.01 -8.17
CA ILE A 61 -8.47 -10.45 -7.42
C ILE A 61 -7.45 -9.30 -7.39
N PHE A 62 -6.78 -9.16 -6.25
CA PHE A 62 -5.65 -8.26 -6.12
C PHE A 62 -4.57 -8.65 -7.14
N GLY A 63 -4.31 -7.77 -8.10
CA GLY A 63 -3.35 -7.98 -9.18
C GLY A 63 -2.45 -6.77 -9.40
N PHE A 64 -1.39 -6.98 -10.17
CA PHE A 64 -0.41 -5.95 -10.48
C PHE A 64 -0.96 -4.98 -11.50
N VAL A 65 -0.90 -3.68 -11.22
CA VAL A 65 -1.32 -2.64 -12.15
C VAL A 65 -0.07 -1.90 -12.59
N VAL A 66 0.27 -2.03 -13.87
CA VAL A 66 1.37 -1.32 -14.53
C VAL A 66 0.73 -0.22 -15.38
N ILE A 67 0.40 0.91 -14.74
CA ILE A 67 -0.12 2.11 -15.40
C ILE A 67 1.02 3.11 -15.56
N ASN A 68 1.14 3.67 -16.76
CA ASN A 68 2.06 4.76 -17.06
C ASN A 68 1.52 6.10 -16.56
N SER A 69 1.47 6.35 -15.25
CA SER A 69 1.01 7.66 -14.73
C SER A 69 2.10 8.73 -14.81
N ARG A 70 1.74 9.91 -15.31
CA ARG A 70 2.60 11.10 -15.41
C ARG A 70 2.48 12.03 -14.19
N ASN A 71 1.54 11.78 -13.28
CA ASN A 71 1.13 12.73 -12.24
C ASN A 71 1.23 12.14 -10.82
N GLU A 72 2.25 12.56 -10.07
CA GLU A 72 2.46 12.15 -8.68
C GLU A 72 1.26 12.46 -7.77
N SER A 73 0.52 13.55 -8.03
CA SER A 73 -0.61 13.94 -7.17
C SER A 73 -1.80 13.00 -7.30
N GLU A 74 -2.02 12.45 -8.50
CA GLU A 74 -3.08 11.49 -8.75
C GLU A 74 -2.78 10.15 -8.08
N GLU A 75 -1.52 9.69 -8.18
CA GLU A 75 -1.09 8.48 -7.47
C GLU A 75 -1.16 8.64 -5.95
N ILE A 76 -0.77 9.79 -5.41
CA ILE A 76 -0.91 10.07 -3.98
C ILE A 76 -2.39 9.99 -3.56
N LYS A 77 -3.30 10.56 -4.37
CA LYS A 77 -4.74 10.47 -4.10
C LYS A 77 -5.20 9.01 -4.10
N ASN A 78 -4.82 8.22 -5.09
CA ASN A 78 -5.17 6.80 -5.18
C ASN A 78 -4.64 6.00 -3.98
N ILE A 79 -3.41 6.27 -3.53
CA ILE A 79 -2.84 5.65 -2.34
C ILE A 79 -3.64 6.03 -1.08
N VAL A 80 -3.97 7.30 -0.90
CA VAL A 80 -4.75 7.79 0.26
C VAL A 80 -6.14 7.16 0.28
N GLU A 81 -6.83 7.10 -0.87
CA GLU A 81 -8.14 6.46 -1.00
C GLU A 81 -8.06 4.96 -0.66
N CYS A 82 -7.06 4.26 -1.18
CA CYS A 82 -6.81 2.86 -0.86
C CYS A 82 -6.61 2.63 0.65
N VAL A 83 -5.80 3.48 1.29
CA VAL A 83 -5.58 3.43 2.75
C VAL A 83 -6.88 3.64 3.51
N CYS A 84 -7.67 4.65 3.14
CA CYS A 84 -8.98 4.92 3.75
C CYS A 84 -9.92 3.71 3.64
N GLU A 85 -9.99 3.05 2.47
CA GLU A 85 -10.81 1.85 2.29
C GLU A 85 -10.37 0.69 3.19
N ILE A 86 -9.06 0.46 3.32
CA ILE A 86 -8.52 -0.61 4.17
C ILE A 86 -8.86 -0.34 5.64
N LEU A 87 -8.69 0.89 6.11
CA LEU A 87 -9.01 1.28 7.48
C LEU A 87 -10.51 1.17 7.77
N ASN A 88 -11.37 1.66 6.87
CA ASN A 88 -12.83 1.56 6.99
C ASN A 88 -13.33 0.12 7.01
N LYS A 89 -12.75 -0.78 6.21
CA LYS A 89 -13.08 -2.22 6.22
C LYS A 89 -12.67 -2.88 7.53
N LYS A 90 -11.55 -2.47 8.15
CA LYS A 90 -11.16 -2.97 9.47
C LYS A 90 -12.11 -2.52 10.58
N ASP A 91 -12.60 -1.28 10.54
CA ASP A 91 -13.60 -0.79 11.50
C ASP A 91 -14.93 -1.56 11.42
N LEU A 92 -15.31 -2.05 10.23
CA LEU A 92 -16.48 -2.93 10.04
C LEU A 92 -16.30 -4.34 10.63
N PHE A 93 -15.07 -4.86 10.68
CA PHE A 93 -14.77 -6.19 11.26
C PHE A 93 -14.64 -6.19 12.79
N ILE A 94 -14.50 -5.02 13.43
CA ILE A 94 -14.44 -4.90 14.90
C ILE A 94 -15.85 -4.98 15.52
N ALA A 95 -16.93 -4.92 14.72
CA ALA A 95 -18.30 -5.01 15.20
C ALA A 95 -18.79 -6.45 15.46
N ASN A 96 -18.12 -7.19 16.36
CA ASN A 96 -18.71 -8.36 17.03
C ASN A 96 -19.24 -7.95 18.43
N HIS A 97 -20.23 -7.04 18.44
CA HIS A 97 -21.20 -6.64 19.49
C HIS A 97 -20.66 -6.25 20.90
N PRO A 98 -21.17 -5.16 21.55
CA PRO A 98 -22.61 -5.02 21.85
C PRO A 98 -23.24 -3.60 21.80
N VAL A 99 -24.50 -3.58 21.36
CA VAL A 99 -25.69 -2.72 21.63
C VAL A 99 -25.62 -1.21 21.95
N GLY A 100 -26.57 -0.50 21.31
CA GLY A 100 -27.13 0.81 21.69
C GLY A 100 -26.30 1.99 21.16
N VAL A 101 -26.73 2.82 20.23
CA VAL A 101 -27.98 3.60 20.23
C VAL A 101 -28.30 4.03 18.80
N ASN A 102 -29.60 4.01 18.52
CA ASN A 102 -30.31 4.45 17.31
C ASN A 102 -29.63 5.41 16.34
N PHE A 103 -29.76 5.00 15.07
CA PHE A 103 -29.88 5.83 13.88
C PHE A 103 -31.12 6.74 13.97
N ARG A 104 -30.92 8.06 13.87
CA ARG A 104 -31.90 9.14 13.54
C ARG A 104 -31.18 10.47 13.84
N MET A 105 -31.31 11.56 13.10
CA MET A 105 -31.94 11.86 11.81
C MET A 105 -31.37 13.25 11.41
N GLN A 106 -31.57 13.59 10.14
CA GLN A 106 -31.42 14.88 9.46
C GLN A 106 -31.66 16.17 10.30
N ASN A 107 -30.96 17.24 9.91
CA ASN A 107 -31.40 18.66 9.80
C ASN A 107 -30.16 19.54 9.47
N VAL A 108 -29.85 19.85 8.20
CA VAL A 108 -30.29 20.98 7.36
C VAL A 108 -30.10 22.39 7.98
N THR A 109 -29.30 23.20 7.27
CA THR A 109 -29.32 24.68 7.05
C THR A 109 -28.54 25.65 7.96
N LYS A 110 -27.66 26.41 7.26
CA LYS A 110 -27.17 27.80 7.46
C LYS A 110 -26.31 28.04 8.72
N MET A 111 -25.22 28.80 8.70
CA MET A 111 -24.80 29.95 7.88
C MET A 111 -23.27 30.09 8.00
N SER A 112 -22.68 30.82 7.05
CA SER A 112 -21.26 31.19 6.97
C SER A 112 -20.71 31.84 8.23
N GLU A 113 -19.42 31.63 8.52
CA GLU A 113 -18.43 32.71 8.57
C GLU A 113 -17.00 32.15 8.62
N ILE A 114 -16.13 32.79 7.84
CA ILE A 114 -14.71 32.50 7.68
C ILE A 114 -14.01 32.79 9.01
N HIS A 115 -13.43 31.78 9.65
CA HIS A 115 -12.21 31.85 10.48
C HIS A 115 -11.61 30.42 10.55
N PRO A 116 -10.27 30.26 10.54
CA PRO A 116 -9.64 28.95 10.57
C PRO A 116 -9.83 28.36 11.97
N PRO A 117 -10.50 27.21 12.16
CA PRO A 117 -10.72 26.72 13.50
C PRO A 117 -9.51 25.94 13.97
N ASN A 118 -8.77 26.56 14.90
CA ASN A 118 -7.97 25.91 15.92
C ASN A 118 -8.60 24.56 16.34
N ASP A 119 -7.87 23.47 16.08
CA ASP A 119 -7.53 22.32 16.94
C ASP A 119 -8.49 21.79 18.02
N VAL A 120 -9.78 22.13 18.01
CA VAL A 120 -10.77 21.65 18.98
C VAL A 120 -11.60 20.49 18.39
N HIS A 121 -11.85 20.51 17.08
CA HIS A 121 -12.60 19.45 16.41
C HIS A 121 -11.83 18.10 16.39
N LEU A 122 -10.51 18.15 16.19
CA LEU A 122 -9.61 17.00 16.33
C LEU A 122 -9.48 16.54 17.79
N GLN A 123 -9.57 17.45 18.76
CA GLN A 123 -9.58 17.08 20.18
C GLN A 123 -10.89 16.40 20.61
N GLN A 124 -12.03 16.76 20.01
CA GLN A 124 -13.31 16.09 20.26
C GLN A 124 -13.42 14.72 19.57
N LEU A 125 -12.80 14.55 18.40
CA LEU A 125 -12.61 13.22 17.79
C LEU A 125 -11.66 12.34 18.62
N ARG A 126 -10.62 12.93 19.23
CA ARG A 126 -9.70 12.23 20.17
C ARG A 126 -10.40 11.77 21.46
N LYS A 127 -11.29 12.56 22.05
CA LYS A 127 -12.00 12.21 23.30
C LYS A 127 -13.04 11.09 23.14
N ARG A 128 -13.56 10.84 21.94
CA ARG A 128 -14.50 9.73 21.67
C ARG A 128 -13.84 8.35 21.64
N ARG A 129 -12.51 8.25 21.47
CA ARG A 129 -11.74 7.00 21.47
C ARG A 129 -11.16 6.59 22.84
N MET A 130 -11.35 7.41 23.88
CA MET A 130 -10.82 7.17 25.23
C MET A 130 -11.97 6.93 26.23
N GLY A 131 -12.72 5.86 26.00
CA GLY A 131 -13.74 5.34 26.92
C GLY A 131 -13.27 4.06 27.60
N GLY A 132 -12.11 4.10 28.27
CA GLY A 132 -11.58 2.98 29.04
C GLY A 132 -10.53 3.47 30.02
N ARG A 133 -10.66 3.12 31.30
CA ARG A 133 -9.64 3.33 32.33
C ARG A 133 -8.38 2.53 31.94
N GLY A 134 -7.46 3.15 31.23
CA GLY A 134 -6.21 2.55 30.74
C GLY A 134 -5.02 2.79 31.66
N SER A 135 -4.22 1.75 31.83
CA SER A 135 -2.93 1.71 32.54
C SER A 135 -1.93 2.76 32.01
N LYS A 136 -0.82 3.00 32.74
CA LYS A 136 0.32 3.89 32.39
C LYS A 136 1.04 3.57 31.04
N TYR A 137 0.47 2.71 30.19
CA TYR A 137 1.04 2.20 28.95
C TYR A 137 0.00 2.06 27.82
N ASP A 138 -0.85 3.08 27.59
CA ASP A 138 -1.61 3.15 26.34
C ASP A 138 -0.63 3.39 25.17
N LYS A 139 -0.23 2.30 24.51
CA LYS A 139 0.63 2.27 23.32
C LYS A 139 -0.06 3.14 22.24
N ALA A 140 0.53 4.28 21.89
CA ALA A 140 0.10 5.05 20.72
C ALA A 140 0.11 4.13 19.48
N ARG A 141 -1.08 3.85 18.93
CA ARG A 141 -1.25 3.11 17.67
C ARG A 141 -1.19 4.09 16.50
N TYR A 142 -0.47 3.71 15.45
CA TYR A 142 -0.49 4.41 14.17
C TYR A 142 -1.41 3.63 13.22
N ASP A 143 -2.07 4.34 12.32
CA ASP A 143 -2.83 3.71 11.25
C ASP A 143 -1.87 3.24 10.15
N VAL A 144 -0.86 4.06 9.84
CA VAL A 144 0.08 3.82 8.75
C VAL A 144 1.53 4.06 9.19
N PHE A 145 2.40 3.11 8.86
CA PHE A 145 3.85 3.29 8.85
C PHE A 145 4.32 3.57 7.41
N VAL A 146 5.08 4.64 7.18
CA VAL A 146 5.67 4.92 5.85
C VAL A 146 7.18 4.70 5.91
N SER A 147 7.63 3.60 5.29
CA SER A 147 9.05 3.28 5.11
C SER A 147 9.61 3.99 3.90
N PHE A 148 10.54 4.92 4.15
CA PHE A 148 11.12 5.73 3.10
C PHE A 148 12.49 6.27 3.52
N ARG A 149 13.55 5.72 2.93
CA ARG A 149 14.91 6.24 3.10
C ARG A 149 15.72 6.08 1.81
N GLY A 150 16.26 7.19 1.31
CA GLY A 150 17.28 7.23 0.27
C GLY A 150 17.88 8.63 0.16
N LYS A 151 19.08 8.72 -0.42
CA LYS A 151 19.87 9.95 -0.44
C LYS A 151 19.26 11.00 -1.38
N ASN A 152 18.62 10.53 -2.45
CA ASN A 152 17.95 11.35 -3.45
C ASN A 152 16.44 11.46 -3.21
N THR A 153 15.96 10.82 -2.17
CA THR A 153 14.58 10.78 -1.69
C THR A 153 14.44 11.67 -0.47
N ARG A 154 14.98 12.89 -0.51
CA ARG A 154 14.30 14.03 0.12
C ARG A 154 13.20 14.53 -0.84
N THR A 155 12.45 13.60 -1.43
CA THR A 155 11.55 13.87 -2.56
C THR A 155 10.24 14.47 -2.06
N SER A 156 9.77 15.43 -2.85
CA SER A 156 8.40 15.95 -2.85
C SER A 156 7.38 14.85 -2.58
N PHE A 157 7.49 13.71 -3.27
CA PHE A 157 6.51 12.61 -3.21
C PHE A 157 6.21 12.12 -1.79
N ALA A 158 7.20 11.63 -1.04
CA ALA A 158 6.93 11.08 0.30
C ALA A 158 6.43 12.14 1.29
N THR A 159 6.87 13.39 1.11
CA THR A 159 6.39 14.53 1.89
C THR A 159 4.93 14.86 1.57
N HIS A 160 4.56 14.87 0.29
CA HIS A 160 3.19 15.08 -0.15
C HIS A 160 2.27 13.91 0.21
N LEU A 161 2.76 12.67 0.13
CA LEU A 161 2.03 11.49 0.57
C LEU A 161 1.74 11.56 2.08
N TYR A 162 2.77 11.83 2.89
CA TYR A 162 2.60 12.02 4.32
C TYR A 162 1.60 13.14 4.63
N SER A 163 1.72 14.29 3.95
CA SER A 163 0.81 15.43 4.15
C SER A 163 -0.63 15.07 3.77
N SER A 164 -0.82 14.34 2.66
CA SER A 164 -2.15 13.97 2.17
C SER A 164 -2.83 12.94 3.07
N LEU A 165 -2.08 11.95 3.56
CA LEU A 165 -2.58 11.00 4.57
C LEU A 165 -2.95 11.73 5.87
N SER A 166 -2.09 12.65 6.34
CA SER A 166 -2.36 13.44 7.55
C SER A 166 -3.58 14.35 7.39
N ASN A 167 -3.74 14.99 6.23
CA ASN A 167 -4.90 15.83 5.90
C ASN A 167 -6.20 15.01 5.83
N ALA A 168 -6.11 13.72 5.50
CA ALA A 168 -7.23 12.77 5.55
C ALA A 168 -7.54 12.28 6.99
N GLY A 169 -6.81 12.75 8.01
CA GLY A 169 -7.02 12.40 9.42
C GLY A 169 -6.40 11.06 9.83
N ILE A 170 -5.52 10.49 9.01
CA ILE A 170 -4.85 9.21 9.25
C ILE A 170 -3.64 9.44 10.16
N LEU A 171 -3.47 8.61 11.22
CA LEU A 171 -2.31 8.69 12.10
C LEU A 171 -1.09 8.00 11.46
N VAL A 172 -0.18 8.81 10.92
CA VAL A 172 0.99 8.30 10.18
C VAL A 172 2.28 8.42 11.00
N PHE A 173 3.04 7.33 11.09
CA PHE A 173 4.45 7.36 11.47
C PHE A 173 5.31 7.50 10.22
N LYS A 174 6.07 8.60 10.13
CA LYS A 174 7.00 8.87 9.03
C LYS A 174 8.42 8.54 9.47
N ASP A 175 9.07 7.59 8.81
CA ASP A 175 10.46 7.26 9.08
C ASP A 175 11.43 8.23 8.37
N ASP A 176 11.54 9.48 8.87
CA ASP A 176 12.49 10.47 8.35
C ASP A 176 13.82 10.36 9.10
N ALA A 177 14.86 9.90 8.39
CA ALA A 177 16.20 9.62 8.90
C ALA A 177 16.92 10.81 9.60
N ASN A 178 16.35 12.02 9.61
CA ASN A 178 16.96 13.20 10.23
C ASN A 178 16.56 13.43 11.70
N HIS A 179 15.53 12.76 12.23
CA HIS A 179 15.01 13.09 13.57
C HIS A 179 15.44 12.16 14.72
N LEU A 180 16.00 10.98 14.44
CA LEU A 180 16.21 9.96 15.47
C LEU A 180 17.66 9.46 15.43
N LYS A 181 18.47 9.82 16.44
CA LYS A 181 19.87 9.37 16.67
C LYS A 181 19.93 8.51 17.94
N GLY A 182 20.47 7.28 17.91
CA GLY A 182 20.71 6.42 19.09
C GLY A 182 20.21 4.96 19.00
N LEU A 183 20.51 4.13 20.02
CA LEU A 183 20.00 2.75 20.16
C LEU A 183 18.48 2.69 20.41
N ASP A 184 17.86 3.78 20.88
CA ASP A 184 16.40 3.89 21.05
C ASP A 184 15.63 3.94 19.72
N ILE A 185 16.32 4.27 18.60
CA ILE A 185 15.72 4.31 17.27
C ILE A 185 15.11 2.95 16.90
N THR A 186 15.83 1.86 17.16
CA THR A 186 15.36 0.52 16.75
C THR A 186 14.14 0.08 17.53
N THR A 187 14.01 0.50 18.79
CA THR A 187 12.87 0.11 19.64
C THR A 187 11.62 0.91 19.27
N GLU A 188 11.74 2.22 19.06
CA GLU A 188 10.60 3.04 18.65
C GLU A 188 10.17 2.73 17.21
N LEU A 189 11.12 2.52 16.30
CA LEU A 189 10.84 2.14 14.92
C LEU A 189 10.18 0.76 14.85
N ALA A 190 10.73 -0.25 15.54
CA ALA A 190 10.13 -1.58 15.57
C ALA A 190 8.74 -1.54 16.20
N ARG A 191 8.53 -0.73 17.24
CA ARG A 191 7.21 -0.53 17.85
C ARG A 191 6.25 0.17 16.90
N ALA A 192 6.70 1.20 16.18
CA ALA A 192 5.88 1.92 15.21
C ALA A 192 5.49 1.02 14.04
N ILE A 193 6.42 0.22 13.54
CA ILE A 193 6.17 -0.84 12.57
C ILE A 193 5.13 -1.77 13.19
N GLU A 194 5.41 -2.49 14.27
CA GLU A 194 4.51 -3.47 14.93
C GLU A 194 3.09 -2.94 15.21
N CYS A 195 2.97 -1.69 15.69
CA CYS A 195 1.70 -1.11 16.09
C CYS A 195 0.93 -0.45 14.94
N SER A 196 1.48 -0.45 13.72
CA SER A 196 0.80 0.07 12.53
C SER A 196 -0.15 -0.94 11.91
N THR A 197 -1.26 -0.46 11.38
CA THR A 197 -2.24 -1.31 10.68
C THR A 197 -1.82 -1.59 9.24
N ILE A 198 -1.24 -0.58 8.58
CA ILE A 198 -0.73 -0.64 7.21
C ILE A 198 0.73 -0.19 7.22
N SER A 199 1.57 -0.89 6.48
CA SER A 199 2.94 -0.46 6.18
C SER A 199 3.06 -0.11 4.70
N ILE A 200 3.37 1.14 4.38
CA ILE A 200 3.68 1.59 3.01
C ILE A 200 5.19 1.56 2.82
N ILE A 201 5.68 0.79 1.85
CA ILE A 201 7.11 0.73 1.49
C ILE A 201 7.32 1.42 0.15
N ILE A 202 8.13 2.46 0.14
CA ILE A 202 8.50 3.17 -1.09
C ILE A 202 9.88 2.67 -1.54
N PHE A 203 9.94 2.07 -2.72
CA PHE A 203 11.15 1.61 -3.39
C PHE A 203 11.65 2.64 -4.42
N PRO A 204 12.51 3.61 -4.05
CA PRO A 204 13.32 4.34 -5.02
C PRO A 204 14.40 3.45 -5.65
N ARG A 205 15.02 3.95 -6.73
CA ARG A 205 16.12 3.26 -7.42
C ARG A 205 17.29 2.88 -6.50
N ASP A 206 17.60 3.71 -5.50
CA ASP A 206 18.71 3.54 -4.58
C ASP A 206 18.35 2.78 -3.28
N TYR A 207 17.11 2.27 -3.13
CA TYR A 207 16.66 1.63 -1.90
C TYR A 207 17.60 0.49 -1.43
N ALA A 208 18.00 -0.39 -2.35
CA ALA A 208 18.84 -1.55 -2.03
C ALA A 208 20.31 -1.21 -1.75
N SER A 209 20.71 0.05 -1.93
CA SER A 209 22.04 0.53 -1.54
C SER A 209 22.16 0.85 -0.04
N SER A 210 21.07 0.75 0.72
CA SER A 210 21.01 1.07 2.15
C SER A 210 20.73 -0.16 3.01
N ARG A 211 21.68 -0.50 3.89
CA ARG A 211 21.49 -1.58 4.88
C ARG A 211 20.28 -1.35 5.77
N PHE A 212 19.99 -0.10 6.11
CA PHE A 212 18.86 0.25 6.97
C PHE A 212 17.53 -0.05 6.28
N CYS A 213 17.35 0.35 5.02
CA CYS A 213 16.15 0.06 4.24
C CYS A 213 15.89 -1.44 4.13
N LEU A 214 16.94 -2.24 3.97
CA LEU A 214 16.82 -3.70 3.92
C LEU A 214 16.48 -4.32 5.27
N ARG A 215 16.94 -3.75 6.38
CA ARG A 215 16.53 -4.19 7.74
C ARG A 215 15.08 -3.86 8.03
N GLU A 216 14.62 -2.66 7.67
CA GLU A 216 13.21 -2.28 7.78
C GLU A 216 12.31 -3.16 6.94
N LEU A 217 12.71 -3.41 5.68
CA LEU A 217 12.02 -4.35 4.81
C LEU A 217 11.87 -5.71 5.49
N SER A 218 12.94 -6.26 6.09
CA SER A 218 12.85 -7.53 6.81
C SER A 218 11.84 -7.49 7.96
N MET A 219 11.81 -6.42 8.76
CA MET A 219 10.85 -6.29 9.88
C MET A 219 9.40 -6.24 9.38
N ILE A 220 9.13 -5.47 8.32
CA ILE A 220 7.79 -5.35 7.76
C ILE A 220 7.35 -6.66 7.11
N MET A 221 8.23 -7.30 6.33
CA MET A 221 7.91 -8.55 5.64
C MET A 221 7.71 -9.72 6.61
N GLU A 222 8.34 -9.69 7.79
CA GLU A 222 8.06 -10.64 8.86
C GLU A 222 6.62 -10.51 9.39
N LEU A 223 6.17 -9.29 9.69
CA LEU A 223 4.80 -9.02 10.14
C LEU A 223 3.75 -9.31 9.05
N TYR A 224 4.09 -9.02 7.80
CA TYR A 224 3.24 -9.35 6.65
C TYR A 224 3.02 -10.87 6.54
N ARG A 225 4.10 -11.67 6.61
CA ARG A 225 4.00 -13.14 6.55
C ARG A 225 3.23 -13.72 7.75
N ALA A 226 3.31 -13.06 8.91
CA ALA A 226 2.51 -13.38 10.09
C ALA A 226 1.03 -12.91 10.01
N GLN A 227 0.61 -12.28 8.90
CA GLN A 227 -0.74 -11.74 8.69
C GLN A 227 -1.14 -10.65 9.69
N HIS A 228 -0.17 -10.00 10.32
CA HIS A 228 -0.42 -8.94 11.31
C HIS A 228 -0.70 -7.58 10.64
N GLN A 229 -0.20 -7.36 9.43
CA GLN A 229 -0.25 -6.07 8.74
C GLN A 229 -0.54 -6.19 7.26
N VAL A 230 -1.18 -5.15 6.72
CA VAL A 230 -1.29 -4.95 5.28
C VAL A 230 -0.06 -4.20 4.79
N VAL A 231 0.53 -4.64 3.68
CA VAL A 231 1.68 -3.96 3.06
C VAL A 231 1.25 -3.37 1.74
N LEU A 232 1.49 -2.07 1.55
CA LEU A 232 1.33 -1.37 0.27
C LEU A 232 2.69 -1.00 -0.26
N LEU A 233 2.97 -1.37 -1.51
CA LEU A 233 4.26 -1.06 -2.15
C LEU A 233 4.12 0.11 -3.12
N VAL A 234 5.10 1.00 -3.13
CA VAL A 234 5.22 2.07 -4.11
C VAL A 234 6.56 1.92 -4.83
N PHE A 235 6.54 1.51 -6.09
CA PHE A 235 7.73 1.33 -6.92
C PHE A 235 8.05 2.65 -7.62
N TYR A 236 8.95 3.43 -7.03
CA TYR A 236 9.22 4.80 -7.42
C TYR A 236 10.44 4.91 -8.34
N GLY A 237 10.19 4.92 -9.65
CA GLY A 237 11.24 4.93 -10.67
C GLY A 237 12.02 3.63 -10.77
N VAL A 238 11.49 2.53 -10.23
CA VAL A 238 12.03 1.17 -10.32
C VAL A 238 10.92 0.24 -10.76
N GLU A 239 11.24 -0.74 -11.61
CA GLU A 239 10.28 -1.79 -11.94
C GLU A 239 10.18 -2.83 -10.81
N PRO A 240 8.98 -3.36 -10.50
CA PRO A 240 8.83 -4.46 -9.54
C PRO A 240 9.72 -5.67 -9.86
N SER A 241 9.90 -5.96 -11.15
CA SER A 241 10.79 -7.01 -11.66
C SER A 241 12.24 -6.84 -11.18
N ASN A 242 12.73 -5.60 -11.15
CA ASN A 242 14.08 -5.26 -10.72
C ASN A 242 14.25 -5.40 -9.21
N VAL A 243 13.20 -5.10 -8.43
CA VAL A 243 13.18 -5.38 -6.98
C VAL A 243 13.18 -6.88 -6.73
N ARG A 244 12.29 -7.62 -7.41
CA ARG A 244 12.10 -9.07 -7.25
C ARG A 244 13.33 -9.90 -7.58
N HIS A 245 14.03 -9.52 -8.64
CA HIS A 245 15.20 -10.26 -9.13
C HIS A 245 16.53 -9.60 -8.77
N GLN A 246 16.51 -8.43 -8.14
CA GLN A 246 17.69 -7.63 -7.81
C GLN A 246 18.57 -7.41 -9.06
N THR A 247 17.95 -6.87 -10.11
CA THR A 247 18.57 -6.62 -11.43
C THR A 247 18.66 -5.12 -11.74
N SER A 248 19.33 -4.77 -12.84
CA SER A 248 19.52 -3.38 -13.28
C SER A 248 20.17 -2.51 -12.18
N SER A 249 19.95 -1.20 -12.22
CA SER A 249 20.47 -0.24 -11.23
C SER A 249 20.15 -0.60 -9.77
N PHE A 250 18.96 -1.16 -9.51
CA PHE A 250 18.58 -1.63 -8.17
C PHE A 250 19.47 -2.79 -7.70
N GLY A 251 19.71 -3.75 -8.59
CA GLY A 251 20.60 -4.89 -8.37
C GLY A 251 22.06 -4.51 -8.17
N GLU A 252 22.56 -3.54 -8.94
CA GLU A 252 23.92 -3.03 -8.76
C GLU A 252 24.08 -2.35 -7.39
N GLY A 253 23.12 -1.51 -6.97
CA GLY A 253 23.12 -0.93 -5.62
C GLY A 253 23.13 -1.98 -4.51
N PHE A 254 22.39 -3.08 -4.69
CA PHE A 254 22.40 -4.21 -3.75
C PHE A 254 23.76 -4.92 -3.69
N LYS A 255 24.39 -5.17 -4.85
CA LYS A 255 25.71 -5.81 -4.92
C LYS A 255 26.79 -4.93 -4.29
N ASP A 256 26.76 -3.63 -4.55
CA ASP A 256 27.73 -2.69 -4.02
C ASP A 256 27.61 -2.58 -2.49
N LEU A 257 26.38 -2.58 -1.97
CA LEU A 257 26.16 -2.66 -0.52
C LEU A 257 26.79 -3.93 0.06
N ILE A 258 26.50 -5.10 -0.51
CA ILE A 258 27.03 -6.40 -0.03
C ILE A 258 28.56 -6.40 -0.06
N ARG A 259 29.19 -5.89 -1.12
CA ARG A 259 30.65 -5.76 -1.21
C ARG A 259 31.19 -4.83 -0.13
N GLY A 260 30.53 -3.68 0.08
CA GLY A 260 30.99 -2.64 1.00
C GLY A 260 30.88 -3.04 2.48
N ILE A 261 29.80 -3.72 2.88
CA ILE A 261 29.58 -4.09 4.30
C ILE A 261 29.95 -5.53 4.62
N SER A 262 30.15 -6.39 3.61
CA SER A 262 30.45 -7.82 3.73
C SER A 262 29.60 -8.54 4.80
N PRO A 263 28.26 -8.55 4.66
CA PRO A 263 27.36 -9.11 5.66
C PRO A 263 27.38 -10.65 5.63
N ILE A 264 26.96 -11.27 6.74
CA ILE A 264 26.89 -12.73 6.84
C ILE A 264 25.88 -13.32 5.85
N LYS A 265 26.15 -14.54 5.34
CA LYS A 265 25.33 -15.17 4.28
C LYS A 265 23.85 -15.25 4.61
N VAL A 266 23.49 -15.52 5.88
CA VAL A 266 22.10 -15.61 6.33
C VAL A 266 21.37 -14.26 6.21
N GLU A 267 22.05 -13.15 6.46
CA GLU A 267 21.48 -11.81 6.33
C GLU A 267 21.22 -11.46 4.86
N VAL A 268 22.18 -11.77 3.98
CA VAL A 268 22.02 -11.60 2.52
C VAL A 268 20.86 -12.44 2.00
N LEU A 269 20.76 -13.70 2.44
CA LEU A 269 19.69 -14.60 2.02
C LEU A 269 18.32 -14.05 2.46
N ARG A 270 18.21 -13.56 3.70
CA ARG A 270 16.99 -12.92 4.19
C ARG A 270 16.60 -11.73 3.32
N TRP A 271 17.52 -10.80 3.05
CA TRP A 271 17.22 -9.64 2.19
C TRP A 271 16.79 -10.04 0.78
N ARG A 272 17.42 -11.06 0.18
CA ARG A 272 17.01 -11.57 -1.14
C ARG A 272 15.60 -12.13 -1.12
N THR A 273 15.25 -12.88 -0.07
CA THR A 273 13.89 -13.41 0.10
C THR A 273 12.89 -12.28 0.32
N ASP A 274 13.20 -11.32 1.18
CA ASP A 274 12.31 -10.19 1.45
C ASP A 274 12.09 -9.31 0.21
N LEU A 275 13.14 -9.00 -0.56
CA LEU A 275 13.03 -8.25 -1.82
C LEU A 275 12.28 -9.04 -2.90
N ARG A 276 12.50 -10.36 -2.97
CA ARG A 276 11.74 -11.23 -3.88
C ARG A 276 10.26 -11.22 -3.55
N ASP A 277 9.93 -11.42 -2.27
CA ASP A 277 8.56 -11.48 -1.81
C ASP A 277 7.87 -10.12 -1.99
N ALA A 278 8.51 -9.03 -1.56
CA ALA A 278 8.02 -7.68 -1.77
C ALA A 278 7.85 -7.37 -3.26
N GLY A 279 8.85 -7.62 -4.11
CA GLY A 279 8.72 -7.44 -5.56
C GLY A 279 7.67 -8.37 -6.22
N SER A 280 7.11 -9.33 -5.48
CA SER A 280 6.01 -10.18 -5.90
C SER A 280 4.66 -9.77 -5.29
N LEU A 281 4.63 -8.79 -4.38
CA LEU A 281 3.39 -8.17 -3.94
C LEU A 281 2.98 -7.06 -4.91
N SER A 282 1.67 -6.85 -5.07
CA SER A 282 1.18 -5.75 -5.88
C SER A 282 1.37 -4.41 -5.16
N GLY A 283 1.51 -3.36 -5.96
CA GLY A 283 1.75 -2.01 -5.49
C GLY A 283 1.58 -0.99 -6.62
N PHE A 284 1.80 0.27 -6.28
CA PHE A 284 1.70 1.42 -7.17
C PHE A 284 3.02 1.59 -7.91
N ALA A 285 3.02 1.47 -9.24
CA ALA A 285 4.21 1.67 -10.06
C ALA A 285 4.24 3.10 -10.62
N MET A 286 5.32 3.84 -10.33
CA MET A 286 5.48 5.22 -10.79
C MET A 286 6.71 5.32 -11.70
N HIS A 287 6.48 5.57 -12.98
CA HIS A 287 7.54 5.65 -13.99
C HIS A 287 7.92 7.09 -14.29
N TYR A 288 9.21 7.41 -14.20
CA TYR A 288 9.75 8.65 -14.78
C TYR A 288 9.97 8.44 -16.27
N TYR A 289 9.11 8.98 -17.11
CA TYR A 289 9.48 9.24 -18.50
C TYR A 289 10.30 10.53 -18.52
N ARG A 290 11.58 10.40 -18.89
CA ARG A 290 12.38 11.52 -19.40
C ARG A 290 12.18 11.62 -20.90
#